data_AF-A0A5B8RVY9-F1
#
_entry.id   AF-A0A5B8RVY9-F1
#
_cell.length_a   1.000
_cell.length_b   1.000
_cell.length_c   1.000
_cell.angle_alpha   90.00
_cell.angle_beta   90.00
_cell.angle_gamma   90.00
#
_symmetry.space_group_name_H-M   'P 1'
#
loop_
_entity.id
_entity.type
_entity.pdbx_description
1 polymer ?
#
loop_
_entity_poly.entity_id
_entity_poly.type
_entity_poly.pdbx_seq_one_letter_code
_entity_poly.pdbx_strand_id
1 'polypeptide(L)'
;MRFRTVLGAIAVGAATMGLPALAQHDPATPPAVAAKMALRGPAEGVAVTEMRLLRRNDVLTVQADLTNMEQPDRTVFYRFKWLDSVGNQVGDGEVWKQIRLLGLAQQTIKSVAPHAMAVDLRLEMNVESR
;
A
#
# COMPACT_ATOMS: atom_id res chain seq x y z
N MET A 1 -53.74 18.79 -41.39
CA MET A 1 -52.91 17.55 -41.45
C MET A 1 -51.65 17.78 -40.64
N ARG A 2 -51.34 16.83 -39.75
CA ARG A 2 -50.25 16.87 -38.77
C ARG A 2 -48.96 16.30 -39.39
N PHE A 3 -47.81 16.93 -39.16
CA PHE A 3 -46.52 16.22 -39.10
C PHE A 3 -45.65 16.86 -38.01
N ARG A 4 -45.40 16.10 -36.94
CA ARG A 4 -44.48 16.41 -35.84
C ARG A 4 -43.13 15.79 -36.20
N THR A 5 -42.07 16.58 -36.26
CA THR A 5 -40.70 16.09 -36.46
C THR A 5 -39.98 16.01 -35.12
N VAL A 6 -39.30 14.88 -34.91
CA VAL A 6 -38.70 14.38 -33.66
C VAL A 6 -37.25 14.85 -33.51
N LEU A 7 -36.86 14.95 -32.23
CA LEU A 7 -35.55 15.04 -31.57
C LEU A 7 -34.24 14.91 -32.38
N GLY A 8 -33.24 15.67 -31.93
CA GLY A 8 -31.82 15.39 -32.13
C GLY A 8 -30.90 16.28 -31.27
N ALA A 9 -30.99 16.19 -29.94
CA ALA A 9 -30.02 16.86 -29.05
C ALA A 9 -28.82 15.94 -28.82
N ILE A 10 -27.69 16.29 -29.44
CA ILE A 10 -26.40 15.61 -29.32
C ILE A 10 -25.88 15.79 -27.90
N ALA A 11 -25.71 14.68 -27.18
CA ALA A 11 -25.05 14.64 -25.89
C ALA A 11 -23.53 14.82 -26.09
N VAL A 12 -22.97 15.93 -25.61
CA VAL A 12 -21.52 16.12 -25.50
C VAL A 12 -21.04 15.31 -24.31
N GLY A 13 -20.40 14.18 -24.58
CA GLY A 13 -19.74 13.36 -23.57
C GLY A 13 -18.48 14.06 -23.04
N ALA A 14 -18.55 14.59 -21.82
CA ALA A 14 -17.37 15.03 -21.08
C ALA A 14 -16.62 13.79 -20.57
N ALA A 15 -15.52 13.44 -21.24
CA ALA A 15 -14.60 12.42 -20.75
C ALA A 15 -13.85 12.96 -19.53
N THR A 16 -14.29 12.60 -18.33
CA THR A 16 -13.49 12.79 -17.10
C THR A 16 -12.31 11.84 -17.15
N MET A 17 -11.15 12.33 -17.60
CA MET A 17 -9.89 11.60 -17.47
C MET A 17 -9.63 11.38 -15.98
N GLY A 18 -9.74 10.13 -15.53
CA GLY A 18 -9.40 9.74 -14.16
C GLY A 18 -7.94 10.07 -13.91
N LEU A 19 -7.67 10.99 -12.99
CA LEU A 19 -6.34 11.22 -12.47
C LEU A 19 -5.86 9.88 -11.87
N PRO A 20 -4.62 9.44 -12.17
CA PRO A 20 -4.05 8.34 -11.42
C PRO A 20 -4.02 8.78 -9.96
N ALA A 21 -4.67 8.02 -9.08
CA ALA A 21 -4.57 8.23 -7.65
C ALA A 21 -3.08 8.16 -7.29
N LEU A 22 -2.47 9.32 -7.03
CA LEU A 22 -1.12 9.38 -6.49
C LEU A 22 -1.12 8.49 -5.26
N ALA A 23 -0.16 7.55 -5.21
CA ALA A 23 -0.04 6.61 -4.10
C ALA A 23 -0.10 7.40 -2.78
N GLN A 24 -1.13 7.12 -1.96
CA GLN A 24 -1.47 7.88 -0.74
C GLN A 24 -0.47 7.63 0.40
N HIS A 25 0.82 7.50 0.11
CA HIS A 25 1.85 7.34 1.13
C HIS A 25 2.21 8.68 1.76
N ASP A 26 2.67 8.64 3.00
CA ASP A 26 3.22 9.80 3.67
C ASP A 26 4.44 10.36 2.89
N PRO A 27 4.61 11.68 2.76
CA PRO A 27 5.76 12.27 2.06
C PRO A 27 7.12 11.89 2.66
N ALA A 28 7.18 11.50 3.94
CA ALA A 28 8.39 10.99 4.57
C ALA A 28 8.73 9.54 4.16
N THR A 29 7.84 8.85 3.44
CA THR A 29 8.12 7.52 2.85
C THR A 29 8.95 7.70 1.58
N PRO A 30 10.17 7.14 1.49
CA PRO A 30 10.99 7.27 0.28
C PRO A 30 10.32 6.62 -0.94
N PRO A 31 10.49 7.15 -2.17
CA PRO A 31 9.82 6.63 -3.37
C PRO A 31 10.05 5.14 -3.64
N ALA A 32 11.27 4.63 -3.38
CA ALA A 32 11.59 3.22 -3.55
C ALA A 32 10.85 2.31 -2.56
N VAL A 33 10.57 2.81 -1.35
CA VAL A 33 9.78 2.10 -0.34
C VAL A 33 8.30 2.19 -0.67
N ALA A 34 7.82 3.38 -1.05
CA ALA A 34 6.45 3.61 -1.51
C ALA A 34 6.07 2.67 -2.68
N ALA A 35 7.00 2.42 -3.61
CA ALA A 35 6.82 1.49 -4.71
C ALA A 35 6.59 0.03 -4.27
N LYS A 36 6.86 -0.31 -3.01
CA LYS A 36 6.61 -1.62 -2.37
C LYS A 36 5.42 -1.62 -1.42
N MET A 37 4.70 -0.51 -1.30
CA MET A 37 3.54 -0.39 -0.43
C MET A 37 2.23 -0.57 -1.19
N ALA A 38 1.19 -0.97 -0.46
CA ALA A 38 -0.21 -0.94 -0.87
C ALA A 38 -1.05 -0.48 0.31
N LEU A 39 -1.29 0.83 0.38
CA LEU A 39 -2.13 1.44 1.39
C LEU A 39 -3.61 1.21 1.10
N ARG A 40 -4.36 0.87 2.15
CA ARG A 40 -5.80 0.72 2.13
C ARG A 40 -6.41 1.89 2.89
N GLY A 41 -6.46 3.05 2.24
CA GLY A 41 -6.84 4.32 2.87
C GLY A 41 -5.64 5.23 3.14
N PRO A 42 -5.84 6.36 3.84
CA PRO A 42 -4.79 7.32 4.13
C PRO A 42 -3.68 6.72 5.02
N ALA A 43 -2.46 7.25 4.90
CA ALA A 43 -1.35 6.87 5.77
C ALA A 43 -1.46 7.43 7.19
N GLU A 44 -2.32 8.43 7.43
CA GLU A 44 -2.58 8.98 8.78
C GLU A 44 -1.31 9.38 9.55
N GLY A 45 -0.35 9.99 8.85
CA GLY A 45 0.93 10.41 9.41
C GLY A 45 1.92 9.25 9.66
N VAL A 46 1.61 8.02 9.25
CA VAL A 46 2.51 6.88 9.36
C VAL A 46 3.33 6.73 8.08
N ALA A 47 4.63 6.95 8.19
CA ALA A 47 5.58 6.75 7.11
C ALA A 47 6.29 5.39 7.26
N VAL A 48 6.65 4.77 6.14
CA VAL A 48 7.63 3.67 6.13
C VAL A 48 8.96 4.26 5.68
N THR A 49 9.79 4.63 6.65
CA THR A 49 10.98 5.45 6.43
C THR A 49 12.14 4.66 5.84
N GLU A 50 12.20 3.35 6.13
CA GLU A 50 13.21 2.45 5.58
C GLU A 50 12.62 1.05 5.33
N MET A 51 13.13 0.37 4.30
CA MET A 51 12.84 -1.04 4.04
C MET A 51 14.11 -1.76 3.56
N ARG A 52 14.49 -2.82 4.27
CA ARG A 52 15.65 -3.66 3.98
C ARG A 52 15.18 -5.05 3.59
N LEU A 53 15.56 -5.50 2.40
CA LEU A 53 15.33 -6.87 1.91
C LEU A 53 16.65 -7.62 1.95
N LEU A 54 16.67 -8.78 2.60
CA LEU A 54 17.85 -9.65 2.66
C LEU A 54 17.47 -11.06 2.27
N ARG A 55 18.31 -11.71 1.46
CA ARG A 55 18.19 -13.15 1.20
C ARG A 55 19.14 -13.91 2.13
N ARG A 56 18.60 -14.92 2.81
CA ARG A 56 19.33 -15.80 3.74
C ARG A 56 18.83 -17.22 3.54
N ASN A 57 19.73 -18.17 3.29
CA ASN A 57 19.40 -19.56 3.01
C ASN A 57 18.31 -19.70 1.91
N ASP A 58 18.46 -18.90 0.86
CA ASP A 58 17.54 -18.79 -0.28
C ASP A 58 16.11 -18.31 0.03
N VAL A 59 15.86 -17.81 1.24
CA VAL A 59 14.57 -17.22 1.61
C VAL A 59 14.71 -15.71 1.75
N LEU A 60 13.73 -14.97 1.21
CA LEU A 60 13.66 -13.52 1.32
C LEU A 60 13.18 -13.12 2.71
N THR A 61 13.83 -12.14 3.31
CA THR A 61 13.48 -11.55 4.60
C THR A 61 13.33 -10.05 4.43
N VAL A 62 12.41 -9.46 5.18
CA VAL A 62 12.15 -8.02 5.17
C VAL A 62 12.23 -7.47 6.57
N GLN A 63 12.80 -6.28 6.68
CA GLN A 63 12.63 -5.38 7.82
C GLN A 63 12.15 -4.04 7.28
N ALA A 64 11.11 -3.47 7.89
CA ALA A 64 10.61 -2.16 7.55
C ALA A 64 10.45 -1.32 8.81
N ASP A 65 10.88 -0.07 8.74
CA ASP A 65 10.82 0.88 9.85
C ASP A 65 9.60 1.78 9.65
N LEU A 66 8.60 1.64 10.54
CA LEU A 66 7.39 2.46 10.55
C LEU A 66 7.59 3.60 11.54
N THR A 67 7.37 4.84 11.10
CA THR A 67 7.51 6.04 11.92
C THR A 67 6.19 6.78 11.95
N ASN A 68 5.70 7.09 13.15
CA ASN A 68 4.57 7.99 13.32
C ASN A 68 5.09 9.43 13.34
N MET A 69 4.69 10.21 12.34
CA MET A 69 5.12 11.60 12.17
C MET A 69 4.29 12.57 13.04
N GLU A 70 3.28 12.05 13.76
CA GLU A 70 2.36 12.84 14.56
C GLU A 70 2.40 12.45 16.05
N GLN A 71 1.84 13.32 16.88
CA GLN A 71 1.77 13.17 18.33
C GLN A 71 0.77 12.10 18.84
N PRO A 72 -0.44 11.93 18.27
CA PRO A 72 -1.32 10.85 18.70
C PRO A 72 -0.80 9.48 18.23
N ASP A 73 -0.89 8.48 19.10
CA ASP A 73 -0.64 7.09 18.67
C ASP A 73 -1.56 6.65 17.53
N ARG A 74 -1.09 5.70 16.73
CA ARG A 74 -1.84 5.10 15.63
C ARG A 74 -1.96 3.58 15.80
N THR A 75 -3.13 3.04 15.47
CA THR A 75 -3.31 1.60 15.28
C THR A 75 -3.02 1.29 13.82
N VAL A 76 -2.02 0.45 13.57
CA VAL A 76 -1.62 0.07 12.21
C VAL A 76 -1.90 -1.41 12.01
N PHE A 77 -2.65 -1.72 10.96
CA PHE A 77 -2.86 -3.07 10.47
C PHE A 77 -1.95 -3.28 9.27
N TYR A 78 -1.19 -4.37 9.24
CA TYR A 78 -0.29 -4.66 8.14
C TYR A 78 -0.14 -6.14 7.85
N ARG A 79 0.29 -6.46 6.62
CA ARG A 79 0.76 -7.79 6.24
C ARG A 79 1.73 -7.71 5.06
N PHE A 80 2.59 -8.70 4.93
CA PHE A 80 3.40 -8.85 3.72
C PHE A 80 2.75 -9.84 2.75
N LYS A 81 2.59 -9.40 1.50
CA LYS A 81 2.26 -10.26 0.37
C LYS A 81 3.56 -10.55 -0.39
N TRP A 82 3.92 -11.82 -0.47
CA TRP A 82 5.15 -12.27 -1.13
C TRP A 82 4.92 -12.47 -2.62
N LEU A 83 5.88 -12.04 -3.44
CA LEU A 83 5.74 -12.01 -4.90
C LEU A 83 6.84 -12.80 -5.60
N ASP A 84 6.50 -13.48 -6.69
CA ASP A 84 7.45 -14.09 -7.61
C ASP A 84 8.05 -13.04 -8.58
N SER A 85 8.91 -13.49 -9.49
CA SER A 85 9.64 -12.62 -10.44
C SER A 85 8.76 -11.90 -11.44
N VAL A 86 7.50 -12.32 -11.60
CA VAL A 86 6.54 -11.68 -12.51
C VAL A 86 5.43 -10.95 -11.75
N GLY A 87 5.49 -10.92 -10.42
CA GLY A 87 4.58 -10.19 -9.56
C GLY A 87 3.36 -10.98 -9.08
N ASN A 88 3.30 -12.30 -9.31
CA ASN A 88 2.22 -13.12 -8.75
C ASN A 88 2.45 -13.39 -7.27
N GLN A 89 1.37 -13.63 -6.53
CA GLN A 89 1.48 -14.02 -5.13
C GLN A 89 2.10 -15.41 -4.98
N VAL A 90 3.04 -15.55 -4.05
CA VAL A 90 3.60 -16.83 -3.62
C VAL A 90 2.99 -17.24 -2.27
N GLY A 91 2.45 -18.45 -2.21
CA GLY A 91 1.76 -18.98 -1.02
C GLY A 91 0.46 -18.25 -0.69
N ASP A 92 -0.09 -18.54 0.49
CA ASP A 92 -1.41 -18.03 0.91
C ASP A 92 -1.38 -16.56 1.37
N GLY A 93 -0.19 -15.97 1.48
CA GLY A 93 0.04 -14.63 2.01
C GLY A 93 -0.03 -14.60 3.55
N GLU A 94 0.42 -13.49 4.13
CA GLU A 94 0.35 -13.34 5.59
C GLU A 94 -1.04 -12.95 6.08
N VAL A 95 -1.36 -13.36 7.31
CA VAL A 95 -2.50 -12.82 8.04
C VAL A 95 -2.24 -11.38 8.46
N TRP A 96 -3.31 -10.60 8.60
CA TRP A 96 -3.24 -9.24 9.11
C TRP A 96 -2.71 -9.24 10.54
N LYS A 97 -1.67 -8.43 10.78
CA LYS A 97 -1.11 -8.14 12.10
C LYS A 97 -1.51 -6.73 12.49
N GLN A 98 -1.73 -6.54 13.78
CA GLN A 98 -2.00 -5.22 14.37
C GLN A 98 -0.82 -4.81 15.24
N ILE A 99 -0.41 -3.55 15.14
CA ILE A 99 0.52 -2.91 16.09
C ILE A 99 -0.04 -1.56 16.54
N ARG A 100 0.38 -1.14 17.74
CA ARG A 100 0.19 0.22 18.25
C ARG A 100 1.49 0.98 18.05
N LEU A 101 1.49 1.95 17.15
CA LEU A 101 2.64 2.81 16.89
C LEU A 101 2.48 4.09 17.72
N LEU A 102 3.37 4.29 18.68
CA LEU A 102 3.31 5.44 19.58
C LEU A 102 3.55 6.75 18.82
N GLY A 103 3.02 7.85 19.36
CA GLY A 103 3.26 9.20 18.84
C GLY A 103 4.75 9.52 18.71
N LEU A 104 5.16 10.10 17.58
CA LEU A 104 6.53 10.50 17.27
C LEU A 104 7.58 9.37 17.41
N ALA A 105 7.13 8.11 17.40
CA ALA A 105 7.99 6.95 17.61
C ALA A 105 8.18 6.15 16.32
N GLN A 106 9.25 5.36 16.32
CA GLN A 106 9.55 4.39 15.28
C GLN A 106 9.43 2.97 15.82
N GLN A 107 8.90 2.06 14.99
CA GLN A 107 8.87 0.63 15.27
C GLN A 107 9.26 -0.17 14.03
N THR A 108 10.18 -1.10 14.20
CA THR A 108 10.57 -2.05 13.14
C THR A 108 9.62 -3.24 13.11
N ILE A 109 9.07 -3.52 11.93
CA ILE A 109 8.36 -4.77 11.62
C ILE A 109 9.26 -5.67 10.77
N LYS A 110 9.10 -6.99 10.92
CA LYS A 110 9.89 -7.97 10.17
C LYS A 110 9.04 -9.12 9.68
N SER A 111 9.47 -9.74 8.59
CA SER A 111 8.92 -11.01 8.15
C SER A 111 9.88 -11.82 7.28
N VAL A 112 9.54 -13.08 7.06
CA VAL A 112 10.29 -14.07 6.29
C VAL A 112 9.34 -14.70 5.29
N ALA A 113 9.76 -14.80 4.02
CA ALA A 113 8.96 -15.42 2.98
C ALA A 113 8.71 -16.91 3.28
N PRO A 114 7.52 -17.44 2.94
CA PRO A 114 7.19 -18.84 3.19
C PRO A 114 7.92 -19.81 2.26
N HIS A 115 8.48 -19.33 1.15
CA HIS A 115 9.15 -20.13 0.14
C HIS A 115 10.25 -19.35 -0.59
N ALA A 116 11.23 -20.07 -1.13
CA ALA A 116 12.33 -19.51 -1.92
C ALA A 116 11.88 -18.85 -3.24
N MET A 117 10.70 -19.20 -3.76
CA MET A 117 10.16 -18.58 -4.98
C MET A 117 9.82 -17.10 -4.81
N ALA A 118 9.70 -16.60 -3.57
CA ALA A 118 9.51 -15.18 -3.32
C ALA A 118 10.81 -14.42 -3.63
N VAL A 119 10.72 -13.44 -4.53
CA VAL A 119 11.83 -12.56 -4.92
C VAL A 119 11.51 -11.09 -4.66
N ASP A 120 10.24 -10.75 -4.44
CA ASP A 120 9.81 -9.43 -4.01
C ASP A 120 8.63 -9.52 -3.03
N LEU A 121 8.12 -8.37 -2.60
CA LEU A 121 6.99 -8.25 -1.69
C LEU A 121 6.14 -7.00 -1.95
N ARG A 122 4.96 -6.99 -1.35
CA ARG A 122 4.11 -5.83 -1.15
C ARG A 122 3.77 -5.72 0.34
N LEU A 123 4.07 -4.59 0.97
CA LEU A 123 3.59 -4.26 2.31
C LEU A 123 2.18 -3.68 2.18
N GLU A 124 1.18 -4.47 2.54
CA GLU A 124 -0.20 -3.99 2.61
C GLU A 124 -0.45 -3.40 3.99
N MET A 125 -1.04 -2.20 4.04
CA MET A 125 -1.20 -1.46 5.30
C MET A 125 -2.52 -0.69 5.33
N ASN A 126 -3.14 -0.64 6.51
CA ASN A 126 -4.26 0.23 6.83
C ASN A 126 -3.94 0.91 8.17
N VAL A 127 -4.20 2.21 8.28
CA VAL A 127 -4.04 2.95 9.53
C VAL A 127 -5.41 3.39 9.98
N GLU A 128 -5.73 3.12 11.25
CA GLU A 128 -7.00 3.54 11.84
C GLU A 128 -7.06 5.08 11.89
N SER A 129 -8.04 5.64 11.19
CA SER A 129 -8.43 7.04 11.33
C SER A 129 -9.05 7.22 12.72
N ARG A 130 -8.58 8.21 13.47
CA ARG A 130 -9.12 8.54 14.79
C ARG A 130 -10.28 9.52 14.70
#